data_AF-A0A932B1K0-F1
#
_entry.id   AF-A0A932B1K0-F1
#
_cell.length_a   1.000
_cell.length_b   1.000
_cell.length_c   1.000
_cell.angle_alpha   90.00
_cell.angle_beta   90.00
_cell.angle_gamma   90.00
#
_symmetry.space_group_name_H-M   'P 1'
#
loop_
_entity.id
_entity.type
_entity.pdbx_description
1 polymer ?
#
loop_
_entity_poly.entity_id
_entity_poly.type
_entity_poly.pdbx_seq_one_letter_code
_entity_poly.pdbx_strand_id
1 'polypeptide(L)'
;MFKASLPQDITVGYLQGDDVPYMTWDGRFGQRAAYVELHGDELVVRSGRRAWHRRLSQAARVEGESPAALDPTGVSIFLKAAKVGRDSFICLESLPEGAGQSAPQRSVYLLADPLGKLTVYQLPALYGACKGLMDKGHGVHVVPHWRRLPEGQQKTHSVEWLRLAGRKGFAPTGVSEALTELSLDRFVRDAPRPDVGH
;
A
#
# COMPACT_ATOMS: atom_id res chain seq x y z
N MET A 1 3.20 9.40 -4.41
CA MET A 1 1.82 9.35 -4.98
C MET A 1 0.76 9.79 -3.97
N PHE A 2 0.85 9.36 -2.70
CA PHE A 2 -0.04 9.79 -1.61
C PHE A 2 0.57 10.83 -0.65
N LYS A 3 1.75 11.40 -0.96
CA LYS A 3 2.50 12.29 -0.05
C LYS A 3 1.68 13.48 0.49
N ALA A 4 0.75 14.01 -0.32
CA ALA A 4 -0.14 15.10 0.06
C ALA A 4 -1.56 14.63 0.43
N SER A 5 -1.85 13.33 0.35
CA SER A 5 -3.14 12.78 0.76
C SER A 5 -3.18 12.65 2.29
N LEU A 6 -4.20 13.21 2.90
CA LEU A 6 -4.55 12.91 4.29
C LEU A 6 -5.22 11.53 4.35
N PRO A 7 -4.95 10.72 5.39
CA PRO A 7 -5.74 9.52 5.63
C PRO A 7 -7.19 9.93 5.86
N GLN A 8 -8.12 9.05 5.46
CA GLN A 8 -9.52 9.15 5.85
C GLN A 8 -9.81 8.11 6.92
N ASP A 9 -10.86 8.35 7.68
CA ASP A 9 -11.32 7.41 8.70
C ASP A 9 -12.10 6.27 8.04
N ILE A 10 -11.97 5.09 8.65
CA ILE A 10 -12.78 3.91 8.35
C ILE A 10 -13.76 3.73 9.50
N THR A 11 -15.01 3.39 9.18
CA THR A 11 -15.97 2.97 10.19
C THR A 11 -15.67 1.52 10.58
N VAL A 12 -15.46 1.28 11.87
CA VAL A 12 -15.22 -0.05 12.44
C VAL A 12 -16.42 -0.45 13.30
N GLY A 13 -16.92 -1.66 13.12
CA GLY A 13 -17.99 -2.25 13.92
C GLY A 13 -17.86 -3.76 14.01
N TYR A 14 -18.84 -4.40 14.62
CA TYR A 14 -18.93 -5.85 14.75
C TYR A 14 -20.32 -6.30 14.31
N LEU A 15 -20.39 -7.45 13.64
CA LEU A 15 -21.68 -8.07 13.34
C LEU A 15 -22.16 -8.83 14.58
N GLN A 16 -23.47 -8.90 14.76
CA GLN A 16 -24.03 -9.60 15.92
C GLN A 16 -23.66 -11.08 15.88
N GLY A 17 -22.93 -11.55 16.91
CA GLY A 17 -22.45 -12.93 17.00
C GLY A 17 -21.14 -13.19 16.27
N ASP A 18 -20.48 -12.14 15.76
CA ASP A 18 -19.15 -12.21 15.12
C ASP A 18 -18.12 -11.46 15.97
N ASP A 19 -16.96 -12.08 16.18
CA ASP A 19 -15.81 -11.49 16.87
C ASP A 19 -14.81 -10.84 15.89
N VAL A 20 -15.03 -11.02 14.58
CA VAL A 20 -14.22 -10.40 13.54
C VAL A 20 -14.73 -8.97 13.26
N PRO A 21 -13.84 -7.96 13.31
CA PRO A 21 -14.23 -6.59 12.99
C PRO A 21 -14.68 -6.43 11.54
N TYR A 22 -15.77 -5.71 11.38
CA TYR A 22 -16.31 -5.27 10.10
C TYR A 22 -15.95 -3.80 9.87
N MET A 23 -15.18 -3.55 8.82
CA MET A 23 -14.62 -2.25 8.49
C MET A 23 -15.20 -1.75 7.18
N THR A 24 -15.60 -0.48 7.14
CA THR A 24 -16.22 0.10 5.95
C THR A 24 -15.76 1.52 5.66
N TRP A 25 -15.69 1.86 4.38
CA TRP A 25 -15.44 3.22 3.92
C TRP A 25 -16.36 3.55 2.74
N ASP A 26 -16.97 4.73 2.78
CA ASP A 26 -17.78 5.29 1.69
C ASP A 26 -17.17 6.61 1.22
N GLY A 27 -17.02 6.76 -0.08
CA GLY A 27 -16.61 8.01 -0.67
C GLY A 27 -16.54 7.98 -2.18
N ARG A 28 -15.61 8.75 -2.77
CA ARG A 28 -15.56 9.00 -4.21
C ARG A 28 -14.17 8.82 -4.80
N PHE A 29 -14.13 8.19 -5.97
CA PHE A 29 -13.00 8.14 -6.88
C PHE A 29 -13.30 9.03 -8.10
N GLY A 30 -12.84 10.28 -8.04
CA GLY A 30 -13.23 11.30 -9.01
C GLY A 30 -14.73 11.55 -8.96
N GLN A 31 -15.44 11.24 -10.04
CA GLN A 31 -16.91 11.39 -10.11
C GLN A 31 -17.70 10.12 -9.78
N ARG A 32 -17.02 9.02 -9.43
CA ARG A 32 -17.68 7.73 -9.15
C ARG A 32 -17.71 7.48 -7.64
N ALA A 33 -18.90 7.19 -7.11
CA ALA A 33 -19.04 6.69 -5.75
C ALA A 33 -18.41 5.30 -5.63
N ALA A 34 -17.78 5.05 -4.50
CA ALA A 34 -17.11 3.80 -4.17
C ALA A 34 -17.34 3.46 -2.70
N TYR A 35 -17.62 2.20 -2.44
CA TYR A 35 -17.77 1.66 -1.09
C TYR A 35 -16.80 0.51 -0.91
N VAL A 36 -16.11 0.46 0.22
CA VAL A 36 -15.13 -0.58 0.56
C VAL A 36 -15.62 -1.25 1.84
N GLU A 37 -15.65 -2.57 1.83
CA GLU A 37 -15.93 -3.42 2.98
C GLU A 37 -14.74 -4.34 3.21
N LEU A 38 -14.38 -4.51 4.48
CA LEU A 38 -13.33 -5.39 4.95
C LEU A 38 -13.87 -6.19 6.13
N HIS A 39 -13.78 -7.51 6.05
CA HIS A 39 -14.22 -8.42 7.10
C HIS A 39 -13.21 -9.56 7.22
N GLY A 40 -12.31 -9.46 8.20
CA GLY A 40 -11.14 -10.33 8.29
C GLY A 40 -10.32 -10.31 6.99
N ASP A 41 -10.24 -11.46 6.32
CA ASP A 41 -9.53 -11.64 5.04
C ASP A 41 -10.32 -11.13 3.82
N GLU A 42 -11.63 -10.95 3.95
CA GLU A 42 -12.51 -10.61 2.82
C GLU A 42 -12.51 -9.11 2.55
N LEU A 43 -12.29 -8.77 1.28
CA LEU A 43 -12.31 -7.41 0.77
C LEU A 43 -13.38 -7.31 -0.34
N VAL A 44 -14.30 -6.38 -0.18
CA VAL A 44 -15.29 -6.03 -1.21
C VAL A 44 -15.15 -4.57 -1.58
N VAL A 45 -15.04 -4.29 -2.88
CA VAL A 45 -15.16 -2.94 -3.42
C VAL A 45 -16.44 -2.87 -4.24
N ARG A 46 -17.25 -1.83 -4.05
CA ARG A 46 -18.51 -1.62 -4.79
C ARG A 46 -18.53 -0.26 -5.45
N SER A 47 -19.15 -0.18 -6.63
CA SER A 47 -19.44 1.07 -7.32
C SER A 47 -20.67 0.91 -8.23
N GLY A 48 -21.76 1.58 -7.87
CA GLY A 48 -23.06 1.36 -8.50
C GLY A 48 -23.50 -0.10 -8.35
N ARG A 49 -23.80 -0.77 -9.47
CA ARG A 49 -24.21 -2.19 -9.49
C ARG A 49 -23.06 -3.19 -9.54
N ARG A 50 -21.81 -2.72 -9.58
CA ARG A 50 -20.63 -3.60 -9.68
C ARG A 50 -20.04 -3.83 -8.29
N ALA A 51 -19.65 -5.07 -8.04
CA ALA A 51 -18.90 -5.49 -6.85
C ALA A 51 -17.69 -6.31 -7.27
N TRP A 52 -16.55 -6.08 -6.61
CA TRP A 52 -15.32 -6.84 -6.79
C TRP A 52 -14.93 -7.47 -5.45
N HIS A 53 -14.91 -8.80 -5.41
CA HIS A 53 -14.54 -9.57 -4.23
C HIS A 53 -13.09 -10.04 -4.33
N ARG A 54 -12.32 -9.87 -3.26
CA ARG A 54 -10.93 -10.29 -3.13
C ARG A 54 -10.67 -10.81 -1.72
N ARG A 55 -9.56 -11.50 -1.58
CA ARG A 55 -9.00 -11.93 -0.29
C ARG A 55 -7.65 -11.25 -0.09
N LEU A 56 -7.41 -10.67 1.08
CA LEU A 56 -6.13 -10.02 1.40
C LEU A 56 -4.97 -11.03 1.41
N SER A 57 -5.22 -12.24 1.88
CA SER A 57 -4.31 -13.39 1.85
C SER A 57 -3.83 -13.75 0.43
N GLN A 58 -4.65 -13.45 -0.58
CA GLN A 58 -4.36 -13.66 -1.99
C GLN A 58 -3.75 -12.42 -2.67
N ALA A 59 -3.45 -11.36 -1.91
CA ALA A 59 -2.78 -10.19 -2.45
C ALA A 59 -1.42 -10.58 -3.04
N ALA A 60 -1.09 -9.95 -4.15
CA ALA A 60 0.20 -10.10 -4.77
C ALA A 60 1.28 -9.55 -3.84
N ARG A 61 2.32 -10.35 -3.61
CA ARG A 61 3.37 -10.11 -2.62
C ARG A 61 4.74 -10.25 -3.26
N VAL A 62 5.74 -9.69 -2.61
CA VAL A 62 7.14 -10.02 -2.91
C VAL A 62 7.37 -11.48 -2.50
N GLU A 63 8.15 -12.20 -3.30
CA GLU A 63 8.50 -13.59 -3.02
C GLU A 63 9.19 -13.71 -1.65
N GLY A 64 8.77 -14.70 -0.86
CA GLY A 64 9.26 -14.91 0.51
C GLY A 64 8.54 -14.09 1.59
N GLU A 65 7.69 -13.12 1.23
CA GLU A 65 6.90 -12.39 2.24
C GLU A 65 5.64 -13.15 2.67
N SER A 66 5.46 -13.23 3.98
CA SER A 66 4.26 -13.81 4.60
C SER A 66 3.07 -12.85 4.50
N PRO A 67 1.82 -13.34 4.45
CA PRO A 67 0.64 -12.49 4.58
C PRO A 67 0.69 -11.71 5.91
N ALA A 68 0.30 -10.43 5.88
CA ALA A 68 0.26 -9.59 7.07
C ALA A 68 -1.19 -9.15 7.35
N ALA A 69 -1.72 -9.43 8.54
CA ALA A 69 -3.06 -8.99 8.92
C ALA A 69 -3.08 -7.47 9.15
N LEU A 70 -4.18 -6.81 8.79
CA LEU A 70 -4.44 -5.43 9.18
C LEU A 70 -4.91 -5.40 10.64
N ASP A 71 -4.41 -4.48 11.44
CA ASP A 71 -4.95 -4.20 12.78
C ASP A 71 -6.26 -3.41 12.62
N PRO A 72 -7.42 -4.02 12.92
CA PRO A 72 -8.72 -3.41 12.69
C PRO A 72 -8.96 -2.15 13.52
N THR A 73 -8.24 -1.96 14.62
CA THR A 73 -8.37 -0.78 15.49
C THR A 73 -7.55 0.43 15.01
N GLY A 74 -6.67 0.22 14.02
CA GLY A 74 -5.70 1.22 13.57
C GLY A 74 -5.54 1.33 12.05
N VAL A 75 -6.51 0.85 11.26
CA VAL A 75 -6.44 0.98 9.79
C VAL A 75 -6.71 2.42 9.35
N SER A 76 -5.77 2.97 8.60
CA SER A 76 -5.93 4.21 7.85
C SER A 76 -6.17 3.89 6.37
N ILE A 77 -7.07 4.63 5.72
CA ILE A 77 -7.27 4.56 4.26
C ILE A 77 -6.75 5.81 3.56
N PHE A 78 -5.96 5.61 2.52
CA PHE A 78 -5.44 6.66 1.64
C PHE A 78 -5.99 6.49 0.25
N LEU A 79 -6.42 7.61 -0.35
CA LEU A 79 -7.02 7.60 -1.68
C LEU A 79 -6.20 8.39 -2.68
N LYS A 80 -6.12 7.84 -3.87
CA LYS A 80 -5.61 8.52 -5.06
C LYS A 80 -6.56 8.29 -6.22
N ALA A 81 -7.39 9.29 -6.48
CA ALA A 81 -8.16 9.32 -7.72
C ALA A 81 -7.21 9.56 -8.90
N ALA A 82 -7.43 8.82 -9.99
CA ALA A 82 -6.77 9.04 -11.26
C ALA A 82 -7.24 10.37 -11.90
N LYS A 83 -6.34 11.02 -12.64
CA LYS A 83 -6.78 11.87 -13.77
C LYS A 83 -7.13 10.94 -14.95
N VAL A 84 -8.00 11.37 -15.87
CA VAL A 84 -8.45 10.56 -17.01
C VAL A 84 -7.28 9.81 -17.67
N GLY A 85 -7.41 8.49 -17.83
CA GLY A 85 -6.39 7.62 -18.45
C GLY A 85 -5.22 7.19 -17.55
N ARG A 86 -5.29 7.39 -16.23
CA ARG A 86 -4.29 6.90 -15.26
C ARG A 86 -4.89 5.90 -14.27
N ASP A 87 -4.02 5.20 -13.54
CA ASP A 87 -4.41 4.31 -12.47
C ASP A 87 -4.94 5.09 -11.25
N SER A 88 -5.94 4.50 -10.59
CA SER A 88 -6.46 4.96 -9.30
C SER A 88 -6.11 3.95 -8.22
N PHE A 89 -5.97 4.42 -6.99
CA PHE A 89 -5.50 3.60 -5.88
C PHE A 89 -6.28 3.86 -4.60
N ILE A 90 -6.61 2.78 -3.90
CA ILE A 90 -6.88 2.78 -2.46
C ILE A 90 -5.67 2.15 -1.80
N CYS A 91 -5.18 2.72 -0.72
CA CYS A 91 -4.14 2.11 0.09
C CYS A 91 -4.61 2.03 1.55
N LEU A 92 -4.52 0.85 2.13
CA LEU A 92 -4.83 0.54 3.53
C LEU A 92 -3.51 0.38 4.25
N GLU A 93 -3.36 1.05 5.40
CA GLU A 93 -2.14 0.98 6.20
C GLU A 93 -2.52 0.87 7.67
N SER A 94 -1.93 -0.11 8.35
CA SER A 94 -1.99 -0.27 9.79
C SER A 94 -0.64 -0.74 10.33
N LEU A 95 -0.51 -0.76 11.65
CA LEU A 95 0.46 -1.66 12.27
C LEU A 95 0.04 -3.11 12.01
N PRO A 96 0.98 -4.07 12.01
CA PRO A 96 0.62 -5.47 12.15
C PRO A 96 -0.20 -5.66 13.43
N GLU A 97 -1.17 -6.57 13.39
CA GLU A 97 -1.99 -6.90 14.56
C GLU A 97 -1.11 -7.22 15.79
N GLY A 98 -1.37 -6.55 16.91
CA GLY A 98 -0.62 -6.71 18.16
C GLY A 98 0.76 -6.03 18.20
N ALA A 99 1.18 -5.31 17.15
CA ALA A 99 2.48 -4.63 17.12
C ALA A 99 2.43 -3.25 17.81
N GLY A 100 3.52 -2.89 18.49
CA GLY A 100 3.74 -1.54 19.01
C GLY A 100 4.08 -0.52 17.91
N GLN A 101 3.83 0.77 18.17
CA GLN A 101 4.02 1.86 17.20
C GLN A 101 5.46 2.02 16.67
N SER A 102 6.45 1.50 17.39
CA SER A 102 7.87 1.52 17.01
C SER A 102 8.28 0.38 16.07
N ALA A 103 7.36 -0.53 15.73
CA ALA A 103 7.66 -1.64 14.83
C ALA A 103 7.99 -1.09 13.42
N PRO A 104 9.12 -1.53 12.83
CA PRO A 104 9.47 -1.13 11.46
C PRO A 104 8.60 -1.86 10.43
N GLN A 105 7.83 -2.85 10.84
CA GLN A 105 6.91 -3.59 10.00
C GLN A 105 5.56 -2.88 9.96
N ARG A 106 4.96 -2.86 8.77
CA ARG A 106 3.63 -2.30 8.51
C ARG A 106 2.83 -3.28 7.68
N SER A 107 1.53 -3.35 7.95
CA SER A 107 0.58 -4.07 7.10
C SER A 107 0.00 -3.08 6.11
N VAL A 108 0.47 -3.14 4.87
CA VAL A 108 0.09 -2.17 3.84
C VAL A 108 -0.46 -2.88 2.62
N TYR A 109 -1.72 -2.60 2.30
CA TYR A 109 -2.40 -3.15 1.13
C TYR A 109 -2.72 -2.06 0.13
N LEU A 110 -2.35 -2.26 -1.13
CA LEU A 110 -2.64 -1.36 -2.23
C LEU A 110 -3.64 -2.02 -3.20
N LEU A 111 -4.80 -1.40 -3.36
CA LEU A 111 -5.79 -1.77 -4.35
C LEU A 111 -5.56 -0.89 -5.58
N ALA A 112 -5.00 -1.47 -6.64
CA ALA A 112 -4.81 -0.81 -7.92
C ALA A 112 -6.02 -1.01 -8.83
N ASP A 113 -6.42 0.07 -9.50
CA ASP A 113 -7.62 0.15 -10.34
C ASP A 113 -8.88 -0.41 -9.65
N PRO A 114 -9.24 0.13 -8.46
CA PRO A 114 -10.29 -0.42 -7.61
C PRO A 114 -11.68 -0.43 -8.25
N LEU A 115 -11.91 0.39 -9.28
CA LEU A 115 -13.18 0.50 -9.99
C LEU A 115 -13.17 -0.11 -11.41
N GLY A 116 -12.07 -0.77 -11.77
CA GLY A 116 -11.84 -1.42 -13.05
C GLY A 116 -11.35 -2.87 -12.83
N LYS A 117 -10.08 -3.13 -13.13
CA LYS A 117 -9.42 -4.42 -12.94
C LYS A 117 -8.71 -4.46 -11.58
N LEU A 118 -9.51 -4.52 -10.51
CA LEU A 118 -9.02 -4.56 -9.14
C LEU A 118 -7.93 -5.63 -8.96
N THR A 119 -6.72 -5.13 -8.66
CA THR A 119 -5.55 -5.93 -8.25
C THR A 119 -5.16 -5.50 -6.86
N VAL A 120 -4.97 -6.47 -5.96
CA VAL A 120 -4.59 -6.22 -4.57
C VAL A 120 -3.13 -6.61 -4.42
N TYR A 121 -2.33 -5.70 -3.88
CA TYR A 121 -0.94 -5.94 -3.50
C TYR A 121 -0.82 -5.80 -1.99
N GLN A 122 -0.01 -6.65 -1.37
CA GLN A 122 0.58 -6.34 -0.08
C GLN A 122 1.97 -5.78 -0.36
N LEU A 123 2.21 -4.55 0.07
CA LEU A 123 3.49 -3.88 -0.12
C LEU A 123 4.54 -4.49 0.84
N PRO A 124 5.84 -4.35 0.54
CA PRO A 124 6.89 -4.90 1.39
C PRO A 124 6.74 -4.47 2.84
N ALA A 125 6.75 -5.44 3.76
CA ALA A 125 6.39 -5.19 5.15
C ALA A 125 7.37 -4.24 5.86
N LEU A 126 8.67 -4.40 5.62
CA LEU A 126 9.71 -3.60 6.29
C LEU A 126 9.72 -2.17 5.72
N TYR A 127 9.36 -1.21 6.57
CA TYR A 127 9.19 0.20 6.24
C TYR A 127 8.20 0.45 5.07
N GLY A 128 7.28 -0.49 4.85
CA GLY A 128 6.17 -0.30 3.93
C GLY A 128 5.28 0.85 4.38
N ALA A 129 4.84 1.69 3.45
CA ALA A 129 3.91 2.78 3.74
C ALA A 129 3.12 3.16 2.49
N CYS A 130 1.86 3.57 2.65
CA CYS A 130 1.06 4.09 1.55
C CYS A 130 1.75 5.31 0.91
N LYS A 131 2.32 6.19 1.73
CA LYS A 131 3.06 7.37 1.25
C LYS A 131 4.35 7.02 0.50
N GLY A 132 4.87 5.81 0.67
CA GLY A 132 6.05 5.27 -0.01
C GLY A 132 5.80 4.90 -1.48
N LEU A 133 4.54 4.78 -1.93
CA LEU A 133 4.24 4.54 -3.34
C LEU A 133 4.62 5.76 -4.19
N MET A 134 5.47 5.54 -5.20
CA MET A 134 5.98 6.56 -6.10
C MET A 134 5.49 6.35 -7.53
N ASP A 135 5.33 7.46 -8.26
CA ASP A 135 5.07 7.48 -9.70
C ASP A 135 6.37 7.89 -10.39
N LYS A 136 6.90 7.02 -11.26
CA LYS A 136 8.12 7.25 -12.05
C LYS A 136 7.81 7.77 -13.46
N GLY A 137 6.55 8.11 -13.74
CA GLY A 137 6.10 8.53 -15.06
C GLY A 137 5.53 7.38 -15.88
N HIS A 138 4.77 7.71 -16.93
CA HIS A 138 4.17 6.75 -17.87
C HIS A 138 3.34 5.61 -17.23
N GLY A 139 2.75 5.86 -16.05
CA GLY A 139 1.97 4.85 -15.32
C GLY A 139 2.81 3.80 -14.60
N VAL A 140 4.13 4.00 -14.50
CA VAL A 140 5.01 3.09 -13.76
C VAL A 140 5.02 3.50 -12.30
N HIS A 141 4.49 2.61 -11.46
CA HIS A 141 4.41 2.80 -10.02
C HIS A 141 5.40 1.89 -9.31
N VAL A 142 6.16 2.47 -8.39
CA VAL A 142 7.22 1.77 -7.67
C VAL A 142 7.09 1.92 -6.16
N VAL A 143 7.54 0.89 -5.45
CA VAL A 143 7.60 0.83 -3.99
C VAL A 143 9.01 0.46 -3.54
N PRO A 144 9.47 0.96 -2.38
CA PRO A 144 10.74 0.53 -1.82
C PRO A 144 10.59 -0.85 -1.16
N HIS A 145 11.55 -1.73 -1.41
CA HIS A 145 11.71 -3.01 -0.72
C HIS A 145 13.00 -2.97 0.08
N TRP A 146 12.86 -2.88 1.39
CA TRP A 146 13.97 -2.76 2.32
C TRP A 146 14.48 -4.13 2.73
N ARG A 147 15.80 -4.29 2.73
CA ARG A 147 16.48 -5.47 3.27
C ARG A 147 17.56 -5.03 4.25
N ARG A 148 17.64 -5.72 5.38
CA ARG A 148 18.75 -5.57 6.32
C ARG A 148 19.96 -6.29 5.75
N LEU A 149 21.10 -5.62 5.72
CA LEU A 149 22.36 -6.22 5.30
C LEU A 149 22.98 -7.02 6.47
N PRO A 150 23.80 -8.04 6.20
CA PRO A 150 24.52 -8.78 7.23
C PRO A 150 25.33 -7.88 8.16
N GLU A 151 25.47 -8.30 9.42
CA GLU A 151 26.28 -7.60 10.41
C GLU A 151 27.75 -7.48 9.97
N GLY A 152 28.41 -6.38 10.37
CA GLY A 152 29.81 -6.10 10.03
C GLY A 152 30.03 -5.29 8.74
N GLN A 153 28.97 -4.91 8.03
CA GLN A 153 29.06 -3.98 6.90
C GLN A 153 28.92 -2.52 7.34
N GLN A 154 29.66 -1.61 6.70
CA GLN A 154 29.52 -0.17 6.93
C GLN A 154 28.11 0.36 6.57
N LYS A 155 27.41 -0.35 5.67
CA LYS A 155 26.01 -0.10 5.32
C LYS A 155 25.14 -1.15 5.99
N THR A 156 24.05 -0.70 6.60
CA THR A 156 23.18 -1.57 7.39
C THR A 156 21.93 -2.01 6.62
N HIS A 157 21.56 -1.27 5.57
CA HIS A 157 20.35 -1.53 4.80
C HIS A 157 20.58 -1.38 3.29
N SER A 158 19.81 -2.11 2.51
CA SER A 158 19.65 -1.90 1.07
C SER A 158 18.18 -1.69 0.71
N VAL A 159 17.92 -0.78 -0.22
CA VAL A 159 16.60 -0.53 -0.79
C VAL A 159 16.63 -0.96 -2.25
N GLU A 160 15.76 -1.89 -2.61
CA GLU A 160 15.47 -2.23 -4.00
C GLU A 160 14.14 -1.59 -4.40
N TRP A 161 14.08 -0.95 -5.57
CA TRP A 161 12.82 -0.41 -6.08
C TRP A 161 12.10 -1.45 -6.93
N LEU A 162 10.88 -1.79 -6.52
CA LEU A 162 10.02 -2.74 -7.22
C LEU A 162 8.90 -2.01 -7.94
N ARG A 163 8.63 -2.37 -9.20
CA ARG A 163 7.44 -1.89 -9.93
C ARG A 163 6.25 -2.81 -9.73
N LEU A 164 5.05 -2.24 -9.72
CA LEU A 164 3.81 -2.99 -9.78
C LEU A 164 3.68 -3.66 -11.16
N ALA A 165 3.51 -4.99 -11.18
CA ALA A 165 3.53 -5.82 -12.39
C ALA A 165 2.18 -6.54 -12.64
N GLY A 166 1.08 -5.97 -12.14
CA GLY A 166 -0.25 -6.54 -12.30
C GLY A 166 -0.37 -7.89 -11.59
N ARG A 167 -0.89 -8.89 -12.30
CA ARG A 167 -1.05 -10.26 -11.79
C ARG A 167 0.28 -10.96 -11.46
N LYS A 168 1.41 -10.46 -11.97
CA LYS A 168 2.74 -10.98 -11.64
C LYS A 168 3.28 -10.45 -10.30
N GLY A 169 2.52 -9.57 -9.64
CA GLY A 169 2.90 -8.94 -8.39
C GLY A 169 3.96 -7.88 -8.59
N PHE A 170 5.20 -8.17 -8.25
CA PHE A 170 6.30 -7.20 -8.27
C PHE A 170 7.36 -7.61 -9.28
N ALA A 171 7.97 -6.62 -9.92
CA ALA A 171 9.14 -6.83 -10.75
C ALA A 171 10.25 -5.87 -10.33
N PRO A 172 11.52 -6.31 -10.35
CA PRO A 172 12.64 -5.43 -10.07
C PRO A 172 12.72 -4.33 -11.14
N THR A 173 13.12 -3.13 -10.71
CA THR A 173 13.44 -2.03 -11.63
C THR A 173 14.91 -2.01 -12.02
N GLY A 174 15.76 -2.79 -11.34
CA GLY A 174 17.22 -2.73 -11.44
C GLY A 174 17.85 -1.55 -10.68
N VAL A 175 17.05 -0.70 -10.04
CA VAL A 175 17.53 0.42 -9.22
C VAL A 175 17.61 -0.01 -7.76
N SER A 176 18.80 0.09 -7.17
CA SER A 176 19.04 -0.19 -5.76
C SER A 176 19.96 0.85 -5.13
N GLU A 177 19.76 1.13 -3.84
CA GLU A 177 20.64 1.98 -3.04
C GLU A 177 21.00 1.25 -1.75
N ALA A 178 22.22 1.44 -1.26
CA ALA A 178 22.65 0.91 0.03
C ALA A 178 22.98 2.06 0.98
N LEU A 179 22.42 2.00 2.19
CA LEU A 179 22.31 3.08 3.15
C LEU A 179 23.00 2.73 4.48
N THR A 180 23.61 3.72 5.10
CA THR A 180 24.26 3.60 6.42
C THR A 180 23.23 3.64 7.56
N GLU A 181 22.18 4.46 7.42
CA GLU A 181 21.11 4.61 8.42
C GLU A 181 19.73 4.66 7.77
N LEU A 182 18.72 4.29 8.56
CA LEU A 182 17.32 4.37 8.22
C LEU A 182 16.80 5.79 8.45
N SER A 183 16.80 6.61 7.40
CA SER A 183 16.02 7.85 7.42
C SER A 183 14.67 7.62 6.75
N LEU A 184 13.67 7.24 7.54
CA LEU A 184 12.27 7.17 7.09
C LEU A 184 11.80 8.54 6.56
N ASP A 185 12.28 9.63 7.16
CA ASP A 185 11.98 11.00 6.76
C ASP A 185 12.53 11.34 5.37
N ARG A 186 13.65 10.75 4.94
CA ARG A 186 14.22 10.96 3.61
C ARG A 186 13.26 10.56 2.50
N PHE A 187 12.48 9.51 2.70
CA PHE A 187 11.53 9.03 1.69
C PHE A 187 10.16 9.73 1.76
N VAL A 188 9.83 10.31 2.92
CA VAL A 188 8.66 11.20 3.07
C VAL A 188 8.96 12.60 2.49
N ARG A 189 10.17 13.15 2.71
CA ARG A 189 10.54 14.54 2.34
C ARG A 189 11.34 14.72 1.03
N ASP A 190 12.17 13.79 0.59
CA ASP A 190 13.12 14.06 -0.50
C ASP A 190 12.93 13.17 -1.74
N ALA A 191 11.93 13.49 -2.56
CA ALA A 191 12.00 13.14 -3.98
C ALA A 191 12.19 14.43 -4.77
N PRO A 192 13.44 14.93 -4.94
CA PRO A 192 13.69 15.96 -5.93
C PRO A 192 13.28 15.40 -7.29
N ARG A 193 12.51 16.21 -8.03
CA ARG A 193 12.26 15.97 -9.45
C ARG A 193 13.63 15.82 -10.13
N PRO A 194 13.83 14.84 -11.02
CA PRO A 194 14.87 15.02 -12.01
C PRO A 194 14.46 16.26 -12.82
N ASP A 195 15.23 17.34 -12.65
CA ASP A 195 15.26 18.43 -13.60
C ASP A 195 15.52 17.82 -14.98
N VAL A 196 14.57 18.00 -15.88
CA VAL A 196 14.86 17.96 -17.30
C VAL A 196 14.81 19.41 -17.72
N GLY A 197 15.99 20.01 -17.76
CA GLY A 197 16.19 21.38 -18.21
C GLY A 197 15.91 21.54 -19.70
N HIS A 198 15.58 22.79 -20.02
CA HIS A 198 15.48 23.46 -21.33
C HIS A 198 14.39 22.98 -22.30
#